data_AF-A0A2V8EEK5-F1
#
_entry.id   AF-A0A2V8EEK5-F1
#
_cell.length_a   1.000
_cell.length_b   1.000
_cell.length_c   1.000
_cell.angle_alpha   90.00
_cell.angle_beta   90.00
_cell.angle_gamma   90.00
#
_symmetry.space_group_name_H-M   'P 1'
#
loop_
_entity.id
_entity.type
_entity.pdbx_description
1 polymer ?
#
loop_
_entity_poly.entity_id
_entity_poly.type
_entity_poly.pdbx_seq_one_letter_code
_entity_poly.pdbx_strand_id
1 'polypeptide(L)'
;MSTTRLTWACATYAVLWLSTAAVTGQERKGTGNQPPAAKPWAPARLADGQPDVQGIWSAVNPGSTSLTNPISVNADFDQRAKGVEVRLPSRIIDPPDGQLPYQPWAAALQKQQGDAYNKPTKPEHIDPQHRCLMSGVPRLYTVAPAFKIIQAPGSIVFIWDEYHAYRVVALDGR
;
A
#
# COMPACT_ATOMS: atom_id res chain seq x y z
N MET A 1 11.08 -67.58 56.80
CA MET A 1 9.84 -66.90 56.36
C MET A 1 9.90 -65.44 56.75
N SER A 2 10.28 -64.57 55.82
CA SER A 2 10.01 -63.13 55.86
C SER A 2 10.23 -62.60 54.44
N THR A 3 9.16 -62.09 53.84
CA THR A 3 9.03 -61.78 52.41
C THR A 3 9.12 -60.27 52.24
N THR A 4 10.19 -59.76 51.62
CA THR A 4 10.32 -58.34 51.29
C THR A 4 9.87 -58.13 49.84
N ARG A 5 8.78 -57.39 49.66
CA ARG A 5 8.17 -57.10 48.35
C ARG A 5 8.92 -55.94 47.67
N LEU A 6 9.40 -56.18 46.45
CA LEU A 6 10.03 -55.19 45.59
C LEU A 6 8.96 -54.53 44.71
N THR A 7 8.62 -53.27 44.99
CA THR A 7 7.68 -52.47 44.20
C THR A 7 8.37 -51.92 42.95
N TRP A 8 7.85 -52.29 41.77
CA TRP A 8 8.26 -51.76 40.47
C TRP A 8 7.67 -50.36 40.23
N ALA A 9 8.52 -49.40 39.86
CA ALA A 9 8.11 -48.07 39.43
C ALA A 9 7.69 -48.12 37.94
N CYS A 10 6.44 -47.77 37.64
CA CYS A 10 5.96 -47.59 36.27
C CYS A 10 6.49 -46.27 35.71
N ALA A 11 7.34 -46.33 34.68
CA ALA A 11 7.74 -45.17 33.89
C ALA A 11 6.61 -44.79 32.93
N THR A 12 6.03 -43.60 33.12
CA THR A 12 5.03 -43.02 32.22
C THR A 12 5.72 -42.37 31.03
N TYR A 13 5.49 -42.90 29.83
CA TYR A 13 5.86 -42.24 28.57
C TYR A 13 4.87 -41.12 28.26
N ALA A 14 5.34 -39.87 28.24
CA ALA A 14 4.56 -38.73 27.75
C ALA A 14 4.70 -38.63 26.23
N VAL A 15 3.62 -38.92 25.50
CA VAL A 15 3.54 -38.74 24.04
C VAL A 15 3.28 -37.26 23.76
N LEU A 16 4.26 -36.56 23.20
CA LEU A 16 4.14 -35.17 22.72
C LEU A 16 3.41 -35.15 21.37
N TRP A 17 2.16 -34.72 21.38
CA TRP A 17 1.39 -34.39 20.17
C TRP A 17 1.90 -33.06 19.58
N LEU A 18 2.49 -33.09 18.39
CA LEU A 18 2.70 -31.87 17.60
C LEU A 18 1.34 -31.37 17.11
N SER A 19 0.84 -30.31 17.74
CA SER A 19 -0.29 -29.55 17.22
C SER A 19 0.23 -28.58 16.15
N THR A 20 -0.23 -28.75 14.91
CA THR A 20 -0.09 -27.72 13.87
C THR A 20 -0.91 -26.51 14.30
N ALA A 21 -0.25 -25.48 14.83
CA ALA A 21 -0.90 -24.19 14.98
C ALA A 21 -1.14 -23.63 13.57
N ALA A 22 -2.42 -23.52 13.18
CA ALA A 22 -2.79 -22.71 12.04
C ALA A 22 -2.31 -21.28 12.30
N VAL A 23 -1.34 -20.81 11.52
CA VAL A 23 -1.02 -19.38 11.43
C VAL A 23 -2.25 -18.71 10.87
N THR A 24 -3.08 -18.16 11.75
CA THR A 24 -4.12 -17.23 11.37
C THR A 24 -3.43 -15.91 11.06
N GLY A 25 -3.35 -15.56 9.77
CA GLY A 25 -2.99 -14.20 9.37
C GLY A 25 -4.02 -13.25 9.97
N GLN A 26 -3.62 -12.43 10.94
CA GLN A 26 -4.48 -11.36 11.45
C GLN A 26 -4.64 -10.30 10.38
N GLU A 27 -5.73 -10.39 9.63
CA GLU A 27 -6.25 -9.27 8.86
C GLU A 27 -6.71 -8.21 9.86
N ARG A 28 -6.02 -7.05 9.87
CA ARG A 28 -6.47 -5.91 10.68
C ARG A 28 -7.77 -5.41 10.06
N LYS A 29 -8.89 -5.71 10.72
CA LYS A 29 -10.18 -5.03 10.52
C LYS A 29 -9.97 -3.53 10.71
N GLY A 30 -9.93 -2.78 9.61
CA GLY A 30 -9.93 -1.32 9.64
C GLY A 30 -11.30 -0.83 10.09
N THR A 31 -11.39 -0.33 11.31
CA THR A 31 -12.49 0.55 11.73
C THR A 31 -12.30 1.88 11.01
N GLY A 32 -13.34 2.37 10.35
CA GLY A 32 -13.35 3.62 9.59
C GLY A 32 -13.27 4.87 10.48
N ASN A 33 -12.13 5.05 11.15
CA ASN A 33 -11.75 6.33 11.73
C ASN A 33 -10.66 6.94 10.84
N GLN A 34 -10.89 8.18 10.42
CA GLN A 34 -9.87 9.07 9.89
C GLN A 34 -8.62 8.94 10.76
N PRO A 35 -7.43 8.65 10.20
CA PRO A 35 -6.22 8.55 10.99
C PRO A 35 -6.06 9.88 11.75
N PRO A 36 -5.79 9.85 13.07
CA PRO A 36 -5.47 11.08 13.80
C PRO A 36 -4.36 11.81 13.05
N ALA A 37 -4.43 13.15 13.03
CA ALA A 37 -3.45 14.00 12.38
C ALA A 37 -2.03 13.46 12.67
N ALA A 38 -1.33 13.09 11.60
CA ALA A 38 -0.01 12.48 11.74
C ALA A 38 0.87 13.45 12.56
N LYS A 39 1.52 12.94 13.61
CA LYS A 39 2.51 13.72 14.34
C LYS A 39 3.51 14.27 13.32
N PRO A 40 3.88 15.56 13.38
CA PRO A 40 4.88 16.11 12.49
C PRO A 40 6.14 15.24 12.55
N TRP A 41 6.55 14.70 11.40
CA TRP A 41 7.79 13.96 11.31
C TRP A 41 8.95 14.93 11.45
N ALA A 42 9.83 14.69 12.42
CA ALA A 42 11.04 15.47 12.65
C ALA A 42 12.23 14.72 12.02
N PRO A 43 12.60 15.00 10.76
CA PRO A 43 13.67 14.27 10.08
C PRO A 43 15.04 14.61 10.67
N ALA A 44 15.95 13.63 10.62
CA ALA A 44 17.37 13.94 10.70
C ALA A 44 17.74 14.89 9.56
N ARG A 45 18.80 15.67 9.74
CA ARG A 45 19.27 16.62 8.72
C ARG A 45 20.61 16.19 8.17
N LEU A 46 20.78 16.39 6.87
CA LEU A 46 22.05 16.26 6.18
C LEU A 46 23.00 17.41 6.57
N ALA A 47 24.26 17.31 6.18
CA ALA A 47 25.29 18.32 6.48
C ALA A 47 24.98 19.70 5.86
N ASP A 48 24.21 19.73 4.78
CA ASP A 48 23.71 20.96 4.14
C ASP A 48 22.43 21.52 4.79
N GLY A 49 21.96 20.90 5.89
CA GLY A 49 20.78 21.31 6.64
C GLY A 49 19.46 20.81 6.07
N GLN A 50 19.45 20.14 4.91
CA GLN A 50 18.21 19.59 4.34
C GLN A 50 17.70 18.39 5.16
N PRO A 51 16.37 18.16 5.20
CA PRO A 51 15.82 16.89 5.68
C PRO A 51 16.43 15.69 4.95
N ASP A 52 16.87 14.70 5.71
CA ASP A 52 17.23 13.39 5.17
C ASP A 52 15.95 12.61 4.87
N VAL A 53 15.62 12.51 3.59
CA VAL A 53 14.49 11.75 3.05
C VAL A 53 14.96 10.49 2.31
N GLN A 54 16.23 10.11 2.42
CA GLN A 54 16.73 8.91 1.75
C GLN A 54 16.08 7.65 2.31
N GLY A 55 16.03 6.60 1.48
CA GLY A 55 15.58 5.28 1.91
C GLY A 55 14.60 4.64 0.95
N ILE A 56 13.97 3.56 1.41
CA ILE A 56 12.90 2.87 0.70
C ILE A 56 11.57 3.29 1.31
N TRP A 57 10.70 3.82 0.47
CA TRP A 57 9.40 4.37 0.84
C TRP A 57 8.28 3.56 0.19
N SER A 58 7.13 3.52 0.83
CA SER A 58 5.92 2.87 0.32
C SER A 58 4.70 3.68 0.70
N ALA A 59 3.68 3.68 -0.15
CA ALA A 59 2.40 4.23 0.22
C ALA A 59 1.73 3.37 1.31
N VAL A 60 1.04 4.01 2.24
CA VAL A 60 0.10 3.31 3.13
C VAL A 60 -0.96 2.64 2.26
N ASN A 61 -1.16 1.33 2.35
CA ASN A 61 -2.02 0.53 1.45
C ASN A 61 -1.58 0.60 -0.03
N PRO A 62 -0.38 0.12 -0.40
CA PRO A 62 0.09 0.16 -1.78
C PRO A 62 -0.73 -0.78 -2.67
N GLY A 63 -0.58 -0.69 -3.99
CA GLY A 63 -1.35 -1.49 -4.94
C GLY A 63 -2.80 -1.01 -5.08
N SER A 64 -3.06 0.28 -4.82
CA SER A 64 -4.36 0.92 -5.07
C SER A 64 -4.28 1.85 -6.28
N THR A 65 -5.27 1.74 -7.15
CA THR A 65 -5.47 2.65 -8.30
C THR A 65 -6.32 3.89 -7.94
N SER A 66 -6.97 3.90 -6.77
CA SER A 66 -7.79 5.00 -6.29
C SER A 66 -7.09 5.81 -5.20
N LEU A 67 -7.23 7.14 -5.28
CA LEU A 67 -6.79 8.08 -4.25
C LEU A 67 -7.85 8.29 -3.17
N THR A 68 -9.14 8.28 -3.54
CA THR A 68 -10.27 8.61 -2.66
C THR A 68 -10.76 7.41 -1.85
N ASN A 69 -10.51 6.19 -2.32
CA ASN A 69 -10.75 4.95 -1.60
C ASN A 69 -9.61 3.95 -1.88
N PRO A 70 -8.48 4.05 -1.15
CA PRO A 70 -7.26 3.35 -1.51
C PRO A 70 -7.23 1.86 -1.09
N ILE A 71 -8.24 1.10 -1.51
CA ILE A 71 -8.30 -0.36 -1.33
C ILE A 71 -7.40 -1.06 -2.36
N SER A 72 -6.85 -2.22 -1.99
CA SER A 72 -6.04 -3.03 -2.91
C SER A 72 -6.88 -3.53 -4.08
N VAL A 73 -6.25 -3.85 -5.22
CA VAL A 73 -6.93 -4.45 -6.37
C VAL A 73 -7.72 -5.72 -5.97
N ASN A 74 -7.18 -6.55 -5.08
CA ASN A 74 -7.88 -7.74 -4.59
C ASN A 74 -9.13 -7.40 -3.77
N ALA A 75 -9.05 -6.38 -2.90
CA ALA A 75 -10.19 -5.92 -2.12
C ALA A 75 -11.28 -5.28 -3.00
N ASP A 76 -10.89 -4.52 -4.03
CA ASP A 76 -11.80 -3.97 -5.03
C ASP A 76 -12.49 -5.07 -5.86
N PHE A 77 -11.75 -6.10 -6.27
CA PHE A 77 -12.32 -7.27 -6.93
C PHE A 77 -13.34 -7.99 -6.04
N ASP A 78 -12.98 -8.26 -4.79
CA ASP A 78 -13.85 -8.91 -3.81
C ASP A 78 -15.12 -8.10 -3.52
N GLN A 79 -14.98 -6.79 -3.33
CA GLN A 79 -16.10 -5.87 -3.15
C GLN A 79 -17.07 -5.95 -4.34
N ARG A 80 -16.57 -5.96 -5.57
CA ARG A 80 -17.40 -6.06 -6.79
C ARG A 80 -18.08 -7.43 -6.91
N ALA A 81 -17.38 -8.50 -6.54
CA ALA A 81 -17.92 -9.86 -6.60
C ALA A 81 -18.97 -10.13 -5.52
N LYS A 82 -18.77 -9.62 -4.30
CA LYS A 82 -19.62 -9.87 -3.13
C LYS A 82 -20.68 -8.79 -2.91
N GLY A 83 -20.54 -7.63 -3.55
CA GLY A 83 -21.41 -6.47 -3.35
C GLY A 83 -21.26 -5.78 -1.99
N VAL A 84 -20.19 -6.09 -1.26
CA VAL A 84 -19.90 -5.51 0.07
C VAL A 84 -18.91 -4.37 -0.10
N GLU A 85 -19.36 -3.14 0.14
CA GLU A 85 -18.50 -1.97 0.04
C GLU A 85 -17.47 -1.93 1.19
N VAL A 86 -16.21 -1.81 0.82
CA VAL A 86 -15.08 -1.58 1.73
C VAL A 86 -14.51 -0.21 1.41
N ARG A 87 -14.36 0.61 2.45
CA ARG A 87 -13.82 1.96 2.30
C ARG A 87 -12.66 2.22 3.23
N LEU A 88 -11.58 2.74 2.68
CA LEU A 88 -10.42 3.25 3.40
C LEU A 88 -10.38 4.78 3.33
N PRO A 89 -9.74 5.46 4.30
CA PRO A 89 -9.58 6.91 4.26
C PRO A 89 -8.90 7.38 2.97
N SER A 90 -9.35 8.53 2.44
CA SER A 90 -8.75 9.14 1.25
C SER A 90 -7.27 9.50 1.49
N ARG A 91 -6.47 9.41 0.43
CA ARG A 91 -5.08 9.93 0.41
C ARG A 91 -5.02 11.44 0.26
N ILE A 92 -6.13 12.05 -0.14
CA ILE A 92 -6.24 13.49 -0.33
C ILE A 92 -6.50 14.09 1.06
N ILE A 93 -5.57 14.91 1.51
CA ILE A 93 -5.65 15.61 2.81
C ILE A 93 -6.17 17.05 2.65
N ASP A 94 -6.01 17.61 1.46
CA ASP A 94 -6.45 18.94 1.07
C ASP A 94 -7.02 18.83 -0.34
N PRO A 95 -8.32 19.11 -0.56
CA PRO A 95 -9.30 19.62 0.42
C PRO A 95 -9.67 18.63 1.55
N PRO A 96 -10.18 19.12 2.71
CA PRO A 96 -10.52 18.28 3.87
C PRO A 96 -11.62 17.23 3.62
N ASP A 97 -12.41 17.39 2.56
CA ASP A 97 -13.43 16.41 2.15
C ASP A 97 -12.82 15.15 1.50
N GLY A 98 -11.50 15.15 1.30
CA GLY A 98 -10.75 14.05 0.73
C GLY A 98 -11.08 13.79 -0.74
N GLN A 99 -11.67 14.76 -1.45
CA GLN A 99 -12.00 14.68 -2.87
C GLN A 99 -11.02 15.49 -3.72
N LEU A 100 -10.80 15.07 -4.95
CA LEU A 100 -10.07 15.87 -5.92
C LEU A 100 -10.97 17.04 -6.39
N PRO A 101 -10.51 18.30 -6.32
CA PRO A 101 -11.28 19.46 -6.75
C PRO A 101 -11.25 19.58 -8.28
N TYR A 102 -11.91 18.64 -8.95
CA TYR A 102 -12.00 18.62 -10.41
C TYR A 102 -12.79 19.82 -10.93
N GLN A 103 -12.36 20.36 -12.06
CA GLN A 103 -13.23 21.17 -12.90
C GLN A 103 -14.44 20.32 -13.35
N PRO A 104 -15.63 20.89 -13.57
CA PRO A 104 -16.83 20.10 -13.89
C PRO A 104 -16.66 19.17 -15.10
N TRP A 105 -15.96 19.64 -16.14
CA TRP A 105 -15.64 18.83 -17.31
C TRP A 105 -14.71 17.65 -16.96
N ALA A 106 -13.74 17.84 -16.06
CA ALA A 106 -12.80 16.81 -15.65
C ALA A 106 -13.48 15.75 -14.78
N ALA A 107 -14.42 16.15 -13.91
CA ALA A 107 -15.23 15.22 -13.13
C ALA A 107 -16.10 14.32 -14.04
N ALA A 108 -16.70 14.90 -15.09
CA ALA A 108 -17.47 14.15 -16.07
C ALA A 108 -16.59 13.15 -16.85
N LEU A 109 -15.38 13.57 -17.26
CA LEU A 109 -14.41 12.67 -17.91
C LEU A 109 -13.93 11.55 -16.98
N GLN A 110 -13.63 11.86 -15.72
CA GLN A 110 -13.21 10.85 -14.74
C GLN A 110 -14.30 9.80 -14.54
N LYS A 111 -15.57 10.22 -14.45
CA LYS A 111 -16.71 9.31 -14.35
C LYS A 111 -16.84 8.45 -15.61
N GLN A 112 -16.76 9.07 -16.79
CA GLN A 112 -16.81 8.35 -18.06
C GLN A 112 -15.69 7.29 -18.17
N GLN A 113 -14.46 7.63 -17.76
CA GLN A 113 -13.34 6.70 -17.73
C GLN A 113 -13.58 5.54 -16.76
N GLY A 114 -14.10 5.82 -15.56
CA GLY A 114 -14.48 4.80 -14.59
C GLY A 114 -15.54 3.83 -15.11
N ASP A 115 -16.59 4.35 -15.76
CA ASP A 115 -17.66 3.56 -16.35
C ASP A 115 -17.14 2.67 -17.51
N ALA A 116 -16.19 3.19 -18.29
CA ALA A 116 -15.60 2.48 -19.42
C ALA A 116 -14.46 1.52 -19.05
N TYR A 117 -13.84 1.66 -17.86
CA TYR A 117 -12.61 0.96 -17.49
C TYR A 117 -12.69 -0.56 -17.64
N ASN A 118 -13.78 -1.17 -17.14
CA ASN A 118 -13.99 -2.63 -17.23
C ASN A 118 -14.69 -3.07 -18.52
N LYS A 119 -15.16 -2.12 -19.34
CA LYS A 119 -15.93 -2.38 -20.57
C LYS A 119 -15.48 -1.41 -21.69
N PRO A 120 -14.19 -1.43 -22.08
CA PRO A 120 -13.68 -0.49 -23.06
C PRO A 120 -14.29 -0.78 -24.43
N THR A 121 -14.94 0.23 -25.02
CA THR A 121 -15.52 0.18 -26.38
C THR A 121 -14.68 0.89 -27.43
N LYS A 122 -13.68 1.68 -27.01
CA LYS A 122 -12.79 2.44 -27.88
C LYS A 122 -11.35 2.38 -27.36
N PRO A 123 -10.34 2.59 -28.21
CA PRO A 123 -8.93 2.59 -27.79
C PRO A 123 -8.61 3.59 -26.67
N GLU A 124 -9.30 4.73 -26.60
CA GLU A 124 -9.06 5.77 -25.58
C GLU A 124 -9.54 5.35 -24.18
N HIS A 125 -10.41 4.34 -24.09
CA HIS A 125 -10.88 3.81 -22.81
C HIS A 125 -9.89 2.81 -22.20
N ILE A 126 -8.92 2.33 -22.98
CA ILE A 126 -7.92 1.39 -22.53
C ILE A 126 -6.85 2.16 -21.76
N ASP A 127 -6.65 1.78 -20.50
CA ASP A 127 -5.63 2.40 -19.66
C ASP A 127 -4.24 2.32 -20.34
N PRO A 128 -3.48 3.42 -20.38
CA PRO A 128 -2.16 3.46 -21.04
C PRO A 128 -1.20 2.35 -20.61
N GLN A 129 -1.28 1.86 -19.37
CA GLN A 129 -0.41 0.78 -18.88
C GLN A 129 -0.68 -0.56 -19.58
N HIS A 130 -1.89 -0.80 -20.10
CA HIS A 130 -2.17 -1.99 -20.94
C HIS A 130 -1.42 -1.95 -22.27
N ARG A 131 -0.89 -0.78 -22.66
CA ARG A 131 -0.10 -0.57 -23.87
C ARG A 131 1.41 -0.46 -23.56
N CYS A 132 1.83 -0.99 -22.41
CA CYS A 132 3.21 -0.91 -21.92
C CYS A 132 3.73 0.53 -21.78
N LEU A 133 2.85 1.52 -21.66
CA LEU A 133 3.23 2.89 -21.37
C LEU A 133 3.49 3.05 -19.87
N MET A 134 4.50 3.84 -19.54
CA MET A 134 4.93 4.07 -18.17
C MET A 134 3.80 4.67 -17.32
N SER A 135 3.72 4.24 -16.06
CA SER A 135 2.84 4.88 -15.09
C SER A 135 3.21 6.34 -14.89
N GLY A 136 2.21 7.22 -14.85
CA GLY A 136 2.39 8.61 -14.48
C GLY A 136 2.38 8.83 -12.96
N VAL A 137 2.65 10.07 -12.56
CA VAL A 137 2.37 10.55 -11.19
C VAL A 137 0.87 10.90 -11.10
N PRO A 138 0.13 10.49 -10.05
CA PRO A 138 0.62 9.90 -8.80
C PRO A 138 0.65 8.37 -8.79
N ARG A 139 0.25 7.68 -9.86
CA ARG A 139 0.11 6.21 -9.88
C ARG A 139 1.39 5.46 -9.49
N LEU A 140 2.56 5.94 -9.93
CA LEU A 140 3.87 5.41 -9.50
C LEU A 140 4.04 5.38 -7.97
N TYR A 141 3.43 6.32 -7.23
CA TYR A 141 3.54 6.37 -5.77
C TYR A 141 2.53 5.49 -5.05
N THR A 142 1.42 5.10 -5.69
CA THR A 142 0.30 4.41 -5.01
C THR A 142 0.08 2.97 -5.46
N VAL A 143 0.49 2.62 -6.67
CA VAL A 143 0.38 1.26 -7.23
C VAL A 143 1.66 0.47 -6.99
N ALA A 144 2.82 1.08 -7.25
CA ALA A 144 4.09 0.42 -6.99
C ALA A 144 4.26 0.13 -5.49
N PRO A 145 4.75 -1.07 -5.11
CA PRO A 145 4.82 -1.48 -3.71
C PRO A 145 5.82 -0.65 -2.91
N ALA A 146 6.92 -0.24 -3.52
CA ALA A 146 7.91 0.63 -2.90
C ALA A 146 8.70 1.41 -3.96
N PHE A 147 9.35 2.49 -3.53
CA PHE A 147 10.29 3.27 -4.32
C PHE A 147 11.46 3.73 -3.46
N LYS A 148 12.61 3.94 -4.09
CA LYS A 148 13.82 4.42 -3.41
C LYS A 148 13.96 5.92 -3.63
N ILE A 149 14.31 6.64 -2.57
CA ILE A 149 14.78 8.02 -2.66
C ILE A 149 16.29 8.03 -2.40
N ILE A 150 17.02 8.69 -3.30
CA ILE A 150 18.44 9.00 -3.16
C ILE A 150 18.58 10.52 -3.16
N GLN A 151 19.33 11.08 -2.21
CA GLN A 151 19.65 12.50 -2.16
C GLN A 151 21.13 12.69 -2.47
N ALA A 152 21.40 13.21 -3.66
CA ALA A 152 22.74 13.65 -4.04
C ALA A 152 22.85 15.17 -3.82
N PRO A 153 24.06 15.73 -3.69
CA PRO A 153 24.22 17.18 -3.67
C PRO A 153 23.52 17.84 -4.86
N GLY A 154 22.58 18.76 -4.59
CA GLY A 154 21.83 19.50 -5.61
C GLY A 154 20.66 18.75 -6.28
N SER A 155 20.35 17.49 -5.91
CA SER A 155 19.20 16.77 -6.50
C SER A 155 18.62 15.67 -5.62
N ILE A 156 17.34 15.39 -5.82
CA ILE A 156 16.63 14.25 -5.24
C ILE A 156 16.19 13.32 -6.38
N VAL A 157 16.54 12.04 -6.28
CA VAL A 157 16.19 11.03 -7.27
C VAL A 157 15.22 10.03 -6.66
N PHE A 158 14.04 9.92 -7.28
CA PHE A 158 13.04 8.90 -6.99
C PHE A 158 13.21 7.77 -8.00
N ILE A 159 13.23 6.53 -7.53
CA ILE A 159 13.45 5.34 -8.36
C ILE A 159 12.37 4.30 -8.05
N TRP A 160 11.69 3.83 -9.09
CA TRP A 160 10.72 2.76 -9.01
C TRP A 160 11.25 1.55 -9.77
N ASP A 161 11.02 0.37 -9.20
CA ASP A 161 11.26 -0.89 -9.91
C ASP A 161 10.24 -1.08 -11.04
N GLU A 162 9.03 -0.54 -10.86
CA GLU A 162 8.00 -0.51 -11.91
C GLU A 162 8.48 0.32 -13.11
N TYR A 163 8.50 -0.31 -14.29
CA TYR A 163 8.93 0.27 -15.57
C TYR A 163 10.36 0.82 -15.62
N HIS A 164 11.24 0.50 -14.65
CA HIS A 164 12.54 1.18 -14.48
C HIS A 164 12.39 2.72 -14.47
N ALA A 165 11.27 3.21 -13.94
CA ALA A 165 10.96 4.63 -13.92
C ALA A 165 11.84 5.35 -12.88
N TYR A 166 12.30 6.54 -13.22
CA TYR A 166 12.97 7.43 -12.28
C TYR A 166 12.57 8.87 -12.52
N ARG A 167 12.67 9.68 -11.47
CA ARG A 167 12.45 11.12 -11.53
C ARG A 167 13.57 11.82 -10.79
N VAL A 168 14.24 12.74 -11.48
CA VAL A 168 15.22 13.65 -10.90
C VAL A 168 14.52 14.97 -10.60
N VAL A 169 14.65 15.45 -9.37
CA VAL A 169 14.21 16.78 -8.95
C VAL A 169 15.47 17.58 -8.65
N ALA A 170 15.78 18.55 -9.50
CA ALA A 170 16.90 19.46 -9.28
C ALA A 170 16.54 20.47 -8.17
N LEU A 171 17.49 20.75 -7.29
CA LEU A 171 17.32 21.69 -6.18
C LEU A 171 17.95 23.06 -6.49
N ASP A 172 18.61 23.18 -7.64
CA ASP A 172 19.29 24.38 -8.12
C ASP A 172 18.41 25.27 -9.03
N GLY A 173 17.13 24.94 -9.17
CA GLY A 173 16.15 25.74 -9.92
C GLY A 173 16.09 25.47 -11.43
N ARG A 174 16.64 24.35 -11.90
CA ARG A 174 16.55 23.88 -13.30
C ARG A 174 15.31 23.04 -13.60
#